data_AF-A0A2W5NU01-F1
#
_entry.id   AF-A0A2W5NU01-F1
#
_cell.length_a   1.000
_cell.length_b   1.000
_cell.length_c   1.000
_cell.angle_alpha   90.00
_cell.angle_beta   90.00
_cell.angle_gamma   90.00
#
_symmetry.space_group_name_H-M   'P 1'
#
loop_
_entity.id
_entity.type
_entity.pdbx_description
1 polymer ?
#
loop_
_entity_poly.entity_id
_entity_poly.type
_entity_poly.pdbx_seq_one_letter_code
_entity_poly.pdbx_strand_id
1 'polypeptide(L)' 'MTEEEMRKRLEILKIEHRDLDAAIDALNMPGAGDQLQIARLKKRKLRLKDQIAVIEDFLIPDIIA' A
#
# COMPACT_ATOMS: atom_id res chain seq x y z
N MET A 1 1.76 -18.92 10.54
CA MET A 1 2.53 -17.75 10.08
C MET A 1 3.24 -17.20 11.30
N THR A 2 4.57 -17.17 11.29
CA THR A 2 5.36 -16.66 12.42
C THR A 2 5.37 -15.13 12.42
N GLU A 3 5.68 -14.52 13.56
CA GLU A 3 5.85 -13.05 13.65
C GLU A 3 6.88 -12.53 12.63
N GLU A 4 7.97 -13.28 12.42
CA GLU A 4 9.01 -12.93 11.44
C GLU A 4 8.48 -12.97 10.00
N GLU A 5 7.64 -13.95 9.65
CA GLU A 5 6.97 -14.00 8.34
C GLU A 5 6.01 -12.82 8.15
N MET A 6 5.31 -12.41 9.21
CA MET A 6 4.43 -11.24 9.16
C MET A 6 5.21 -9.93 9.00
N ARG A 7 6.34 -9.78 9.70
CA ARG A 7 7.25 -8.62 9.51
C ARG A 7 7.81 -8.57 8.09
N LYS A 8 8.25 -9.70 7.52
CA LYS A 8 8.70 -9.78 6.13
C LYS A 8 7.58 -9.39 5.16
N ARG A 9 6.37 -9.90 5.37
CA ARG A 9 5.20 -9.56 4.55
C ARG A 9 4.84 -8.07 4.67
N LEU A 10 4.92 -7.50 5.86
CA LEU A 10 4.68 -6.08 6.09
C LEU A 10 5.64 -5.21 5.27
N GLU A 11 6.94 -5.51 5.31
CA GLU A 11 7.94 -4.79 4.52
C GLU A 11 7.68 -4.88 3.02
N ILE A 12 7.33 -6.06 2.51
CA ILE A 12 6.97 -6.25 1.10
C ILE A 12 5.76 -5.38 0.72
N LEU A 13 4.70 -5.39 1.54
CA LEU A 13 3.50 -4.59 1.28
C LEU A 13 3.79 -3.09 1.33
N LYS A 14 4.66 -2.64 2.25
CA LYS A 14 5.10 -1.22 2.34
C LYS A 14 5.87 -0.79 1.10
N ILE A 15 6.77 -1.64 0.59
CA ILE A 15 7.50 -1.39 -0.67
C ILE A 15 6.51 -1.28 -1.83
N GLU A 16 5.63 -2.27 -2.01
CA GLU A 16 4.64 -2.28 -3.10
C GLU A 16 3.71 -1.05 -3.02
N HIS A 17 3.29 -0.65 -1.82
CA HIS A 17 2.49 0.56 -1.60
C HIS A 17 3.24 1.83 -2.04
N ARG A 18 4.55 1.94 -1.74
CA ARG A 18 5.38 3.07 -2.15
C ARG A 18 5.61 3.11 -3.67
N ASP A 19 5.79 1.95 -4.28
CA ASP A 19 5.93 1.84 -5.74
C ASP A 19 4.66 2.27 -6.47
N LEU A 20 3.49 1.91 -5.92
CA LEU A 20 2.21 2.39 -6.46
C LEU A 20 2.07 3.91 -6.36
N ASP A 21 2.60 4.53 -5.31
CA ASP A 21 2.62 5.99 -5.21
C ASP A 21 3.45 6.64 -6.30
N ALA A 22 4.68 6.15 -6.51
CA ALA A 22 5.54 6.65 -7.58
C ALA A 22 4.88 6.48 -8.96
N ALA A 23 4.18 5.36 -9.20
CA ALA A 23 3.45 5.12 -10.44
C ALA A 23 2.26 6.07 -10.62
N ILE A 24 1.51 6.36 -9.54
CA ILE A 24 0.40 7.33 -9.56
C ILE A 24 0.93 8.73 -9.87
N ASP A 25 2.03 9.14 -9.24
CA ASP A 25 2.64 10.46 -9.45
C ASP A 25 3.14 10.64 -10.88
N ALA A 26 3.76 9.60 -11.47
CA ALA A 26 4.16 9.61 -12.87
C ALA A 26 2.96 9.78 -13.83
N LEU A 27 1.82 9.17 -13.52
CA LEU A 27 0.60 9.25 -14.33
C LEU A 27 -0.22 10.52 -14.08
N ASN A 28 0.01 11.24 -12.98
CA ASN A 28 -0.63 12.53 -12.71
C ASN A 28 0.03 13.69 -13.49
N MET A 29 1.10 13.44 -14.25
CA MET A 29 1.73 14.49 -15.06
C MET A 29 0.75 15.08 -16.08
N PRO A 30 0.77 16.42 -16.30
CA PRO A 30 -0.09 17.08 -17.27
C PRO A 30 0.04 16.45 -18.66
N GLY A 31 -1.08 16.01 -19.25
CA GLY A 31 -1.11 15.36 -20.56
C GLY A 31 -1.11 13.83 -20.54
N ALA A 32 -0.91 13.18 -19.40
CA ALA A 32 -0.87 11.71 -19.29
C ALA A 32 -2.26 11.02 -19.35
N GLY A 33 -3.37 11.77 -19.26
CA GLY A 33 -4.71 11.39 -19.73
C GLY A 33 -5.42 10.18 -19.12
N ASP A 34 -4.74 9.26 -18.44
CA ASP A 34 -5.33 7.97 -18.06
C ASP A 34 -5.91 7.98 -16.64
N GLN A 35 -6.98 8.76 -16.46
CA GLN A 35 -7.71 8.83 -15.18
C GLN A 35 -8.23 7.46 -14.72
N LEU A 36 -8.53 6.55 -15.65
CA LEU A 36 -8.99 5.20 -15.33
C LEU A 36 -7.86 4.36 -14.74
N GLN A 37 -6.65 4.42 -15.32
CA GLN A 37 -5.47 3.75 -14.78
C GLN A 37 -5.11 4.32 -13.41
N ILE A 38 -5.14 5.63 -13.23
CA ILE A 38 -4.92 6.29 -11.92
C ILE A 38 -5.94 5.80 -10.89
N ALA A 39 -7.23 5.72 -11.25
CA ALA A 39 -8.27 5.21 -10.35
C ALA A 39 -8.03 3.74 -9.95
N ARG A 40 -7.59 2.89 -10.89
CA ARG A 40 -7.24 1.48 -10.61
C ARG A 40 -6.04 1.38 -9.66
N LEU A 41 -5.00 2.18 -9.87
CA LEU A 41 -3.82 2.19 -9.01
C LEU A 41 -4.16 2.69 -7.60
N LYS A 42 -4.93 3.77 -7.48
CA LYS A 42 -5.43 4.27 -6.17
C LYS A 42 -6.23 3.21 -5.42
N LYS A 43 -7.10 2.46 -6.12
CA LYS A 43 -7.86 1.35 -5.52
C LYS A 43 -6.94 0.22 -5.03
N ARG A 44 -5.89 -0.12 -5.77
CA ARG A 44 -4.89 -1.11 -5.34
C ARG A 44 -4.10 -0.60 -4.14
N LYS A 45 -3.67 0.66 -4.16
CA LYS A 45 -2.97 1.31 -3.05
C LYS A 45 -3.79 1.29 -1.76
N LEU A 46 -5.09 1.60 -1.84
CA LEU A 46 -5.99 1.54 -0.68
C LEU A 46 -6.05 0.12 -0.09
N ARG A 47 -6.18 -0.92 -0.93
CA ARG A 47 -6.18 -2.31 -0.45
C ARG A 47 -4.87 -2.70 0.23
N LEU A 48 -3.73 -2.24 -0.27
CA LEU A 48 -2.43 -2.49 0.37
C LEU A 48 -2.36 -1.79 1.73
N LYS A 49 -2.84 -0.54 1.82
CA LYS A 49 -2.93 0.19 3.09
C LYS A 49 -3.78 -0.57 4.11
N ASP A 50 -4.94 -1.09 3.71
CA ASP A 50 -5.80 -1.86 4.60
C ASP A 50 -5.12 -3.16 5.06
N GLN A 51 -4.40 -3.86 4.18
CA GLN A 51 -3.63 -5.06 4.54
C GLN A 51 -2.44 -4.74 5.47
N ILE A 52 -1.77 -3.62 5.25
CA ILE A 52 -0.69 -3.14 6.11
C ILE A 52 -1.25 -2.89 7.51
N ALA A 53 -2.36 -2.17 7.64
CA ALA A 53 -2.99 -1.89 8.93
C ALA A 53 -3.34 -3.17 9.70
N VAL A 54 -3.93 -4.17 9.03
CA VAL A 54 -4.25 -5.46 9.67
C VAL A 54 -3.00 -6.18 10.20
N ILE A 55 -1.89 -6.14 9.46
CA ILE A 55 -0.63 -6.78 9.90
C ILE A 55 0.05 -5.94 11.00
N GLU A 56 0.00 -4.61 10.91
CA GLU A 56 0.51 -3.71 11.94
C GLU A 56 -0.25 -3.87 13.27
N ASP A 57 -1.58 -3.94 13.22
CA ASP A 57 -2.42 -4.20 14.40
C ASP A 57 -2.11 -5.57 15.04
N PHE A 58 -1.77 -6.58 14.23
CA PHE A 58 -1.39 -7.89 14.75
C PHE A 58 0.01 -7.89 15.37
N LEU A 59 0.95 -7.16 14.78
CA LEU A 59 2.36 -7.11 15.22
C LEU A 59 2.59 -6.12 16.37
N ILE A 60 1.80 -5.05 16.45
CA ILE A 60 1.87 -3.99 17.45
C ILE A 60 0.44 -3.78 17.98
N PRO A 61 -0.04 -4.65 18.88
CA PRO A 61 -1.44 -4.66 19.29
C PRO A 61 -1.92 -3.47 20.14
N ASP A 62 -1.26 -2.30 20.14
CA ASP A 62 -1.60 -1.25 21.10
C ASP A 62 -1.19 0.20 20.73
N ILE A 63 -1.78 0.80 19.68
CA ILE A 63 -1.64 2.27 19.47
C ILE A 63 -2.84 3.03 18.86
N ILE A 64 -4.00 2.40 18.58
CA ILE A 64 -5.19 3.13 18.08
C ILE A 64 -6.47 2.64 18.79
N ALA A 65 -6.70 3.15 20.00
CA ALA A 65 -7.99 3.24 20.69
C ALA A 65 -8.24 4.69 21.12
#